data_AF-A0AAE2BSU2-F1
#
_entry.id   AF-A0AAE2BSU2-F1
#
_cell.length_a   1.000
_cell.length_b   1.000
_cell.length_c   1.000
_cell.angle_alpha   90.00
_cell.angle_beta   90.00
_cell.angle_gamma   90.00
#
_symmetry.space_group_name_H-M   'P 1'
#
loop_
_entity.id
_entity.type
_entity.pdbx_description
1 polymer ?
#
loop_
_entity_poly.entity_id
_entity_poly.type
_entity_poly.pdbx_seq_one_letter_code
_entity_poly.pdbx_strand_id
1 'polypeptide(L)'
;MAILMAFQSPELEILGLTTIFGNVTTEDATRNALLLCEIAGCPDVPVAEGSPEPLKTLSISQHAFGQSERTPRIADFVHGSNGLGNIVLPPPESKKSEKSASEFLVDKVSEYPGEVSILALGPLTNLALAIKRDSSFASKVKRVVILGGSFFALGNVNPAAEANIYGDPEAADIVFTSGANIDVVGKTSQHKSK
;
A
#
# COMPACT_ATOMS: atom_id res chain seq x y z
N MET A 1 4.82 -3.90 -11.78
CA MET A 1 4.07 -3.69 -13.04
C MET A 1 3.21 -2.43 -12.98
N ALA A 2 2.24 -2.33 -12.05
CA ALA A 2 1.33 -1.18 -11.96
C ALA A 2 2.04 0.20 -11.96
N ILE A 3 3.14 0.35 -11.22
CA ILE A 3 3.94 1.58 -11.18
C ILE A 3 4.46 1.98 -12.58
N LEU A 4 5.08 1.04 -13.30
CA LEU A 4 5.60 1.30 -14.65
C LEU A 4 4.47 1.60 -15.64
N MET A 5 3.33 0.92 -15.53
CA MET A 5 2.16 1.23 -16.35
C MET A 5 1.62 2.64 -16.07
N ALA A 6 1.63 3.06 -14.80
CA ALA A 6 1.18 4.39 -14.41
C ALA A 6 2.11 5.49 -14.96
N PHE A 7 3.43 5.30 -14.91
CA PHE A 7 4.39 6.23 -15.53
C PHE A 7 4.27 6.32 -17.06
N GLN A 8 3.84 5.24 -17.72
CA GLN A 8 3.62 5.23 -19.17
C GLN A 8 2.24 5.77 -19.59
N SER A 9 1.37 6.10 -18.63
CA SER A 9 0.02 6.57 -18.90
C SER A 9 -0.01 8.10 -19.01
N PRO A 10 -0.30 8.69 -20.19
CA PRO A 10 -0.35 10.15 -20.33
C PRO A 10 -1.53 10.80 -19.59
N GLU A 11 -2.49 10.00 -19.13
CA GLU A 11 -3.66 10.46 -18.37
C GLU A 11 -3.38 10.65 -16.88
N LEU A 12 -2.21 10.21 -16.39
CA LEU A 12 -1.86 10.20 -14.97
C LEU A 12 -0.65 11.08 -14.70
N GLU A 13 -0.79 11.98 -13.73
CA GLU A 13 0.33 12.63 -13.08
C GLU A 13 0.65 11.91 -11.77
N ILE A 14 1.88 11.41 -11.62
CA ILE A 14 2.31 10.69 -10.43
C ILE A 14 2.93 11.67 -9.43
N LEU A 15 2.13 12.08 -8.45
CA LEU A 15 2.56 13.02 -7.40
C LEU A 15 3.64 12.44 -6.47
N GLY A 16 3.72 11.12 -6.36
CA GLY A 16 4.67 10.41 -5.51
C GLY A 16 4.29 8.95 -5.29
N LEU A 17 5.23 8.18 -4.76
CA LEU A 17 5.01 6.81 -4.31
C LEU A 17 5.08 6.76 -2.79
N THR A 18 4.20 5.97 -2.18
CA THR A 18 4.30 5.62 -0.76
C THR A 18 4.53 4.13 -0.62
N THR A 19 5.41 3.72 0.29
CA THR A 19 5.79 2.32 0.44
C THR A 19 5.26 1.72 1.74
N ILE A 20 4.99 0.42 1.72
CA ILE A 20 4.43 -0.33 2.84
C ILE A 20 4.92 -1.78 2.77
N PHE A 21 4.90 -2.48 3.90
CA PHE A 21 5.18 -3.91 3.98
C PHE A 21 4.12 -4.75 3.27
N GLY A 22 4.40 -6.05 3.06
CA GLY A 22 3.43 -7.04 2.59
C GLY A 22 4.10 -8.08 1.70
N ASN A 23 4.42 -7.70 0.46
CA ASN A 23 5.21 -8.58 -0.42
C ASN A 23 6.67 -8.68 0.04
N VAL A 24 7.19 -7.57 0.56
CA VAL A 24 8.53 -7.42 1.15
C VAL A 24 8.46 -6.52 2.37
N THR A 25 9.58 -6.37 3.08
CA THR A 25 9.70 -5.37 4.15
C THR A 25 9.46 -3.97 3.60
N THR A 26 9.06 -3.02 4.45
CA THR A 26 8.86 -1.63 4.03
C THR A 26 10.16 -1.03 3.49
N GLU A 27 11.31 -1.38 4.05
CA GLU A 27 12.63 -0.92 3.58
C GLU A 27 12.95 -1.43 2.16
N ASP A 28 12.74 -2.72 1.89
CA ASP A 28 12.90 -3.28 0.55
C ASP A 28 11.88 -2.68 -0.42
N ALA A 29 10.64 -2.43 0.01
CA ALA A 29 9.64 -1.76 -0.81
C ALA A 29 10.09 -0.34 -1.18
N THR A 30 10.67 0.41 -0.24
CA THR A 30 11.26 1.74 -0.49
C THR A 30 12.41 1.67 -1.48
N ARG A 31 13.36 0.76 -1.29
CA ARG A 31 14.47 0.54 -2.22
C ARG A 31 13.94 0.24 -3.63
N ASN A 32 12.97 -0.66 -3.73
CA ASN A 32 12.41 -1.09 -5.01
C ASN A 32 11.62 0.04 -5.69
N ALA A 33 10.87 0.86 -4.93
CA ALA A 33 10.15 2.00 -5.48
C ALA A 33 11.10 3.05 -6.05
N LEU A 34 12.19 3.37 -5.35
CA LEU A 34 13.23 4.28 -5.84
C LEU A 34 13.84 3.76 -7.15
N LEU A 35 14.21 2.48 -7.20
CA LEU A 35 14.74 1.85 -8.42
C LEU A 35 13.75 1.89 -9.58
N LEU A 36 12.46 1.66 -9.32
CA LEU A 36 11.45 1.72 -10.37
C LEU A 36 11.26 3.15 -10.91
N CYS A 37 11.38 4.17 -10.06
CA CYS A 37 11.39 5.57 -10.50
C CYS A 37 12.60 5.86 -11.41
N GLU A 38 13.80 5.42 -11.03
CA GLU A 38 15.02 5.58 -11.84
C GLU A 38 14.92 4.85 -13.19
N ILE A 39 14.48 3.59 -13.18
CA ILE A 39 14.28 2.78 -14.39
C ILE A 39 13.24 3.40 -15.32
N ALA A 40 12.19 4.01 -14.77
CA ALA A 40 11.17 4.71 -15.54
C ALA A 40 11.64 6.08 -16.09
N GLY A 41 12.85 6.54 -15.75
CA GLY A 41 13.34 7.87 -16.13
C GLY A 41 12.68 9.01 -15.35
N CYS A 42 12.13 8.71 -14.16
CA CYS A 42 11.44 9.67 -13.29
C CYS A 42 12.08 9.74 -11.89
N PRO A 43 13.40 9.97 -11.76
CA PRO A 43 14.11 9.88 -10.47
C PRO A 43 13.67 10.94 -9.45
N ASP A 44 13.06 12.04 -9.90
CA ASP A 44 12.61 13.16 -9.06
C ASP A 44 11.23 12.90 -8.41
N VAL A 45 10.54 11.82 -8.78
CA VAL A 45 9.25 11.45 -8.18
C VAL A 45 9.49 11.06 -6.71
N PRO A 46 8.88 11.75 -5.75
CA PRO A 46 9.17 11.52 -4.34
C PRO A 46 8.67 10.14 -3.90
N VAL A 47 9.53 9.42 -3.18
CA VAL A 47 9.19 8.15 -2.54
C VAL A 47 9.17 8.35 -1.03
N ALA A 48 8.00 8.28 -0.40
CA ALA A 48 7.86 8.43 1.04
C ALA A 48 7.68 7.07 1.73
N GLU A 49 8.55 6.77 2.69
CA GLU A 49 8.53 5.49 3.39
C GLU A 49 7.41 5.43 4.44
N GLY A 50 6.67 4.32 4.45
CA GLY A 50 5.55 4.12 5.36
C GLY A 50 5.85 3.33 6.62
N SER A 51 4.79 2.81 7.23
CA SER A 51 4.90 2.02 8.46
C SER A 51 5.69 0.72 8.23
N PRO A 52 6.61 0.32 9.14
CA PRO A 52 7.28 -0.98 9.07
C PRO A 52 6.42 -2.14 9.62
N GLU A 53 5.34 -1.84 10.34
CA GLU A 53 4.47 -2.80 11.03
C GLU A 53 2.99 -2.43 10.87
N PRO A 54 2.05 -3.40 10.98
CA PRO A 54 0.61 -3.10 11.00
C PRO A 54 0.22 -2.23 12.21
N LEU A 55 -0.99 -1.67 12.19
CA LEU A 55 -1.53 -0.93 13.32
C LEU A 55 -1.57 -1.79 14.59
N LYS A 56 -1.24 -1.17 15.73
CA LYS A 56 -1.36 -1.83 17.03
C LYS A 56 -2.83 -2.08 17.37
N THR A 57 -3.17 -3.33 17.64
CA THR A 57 -4.48 -3.69 18.18
C THR A 57 -4.51 -3.43 19.70
N LEU A 58 -5.68 -3.05 20.23
CA LEU A 58 -5.93 -2.97 21.69
C LEU A 58 -6.60 -4.25 22.24
N SER A 59 -6.97 -5.20 21.36
CA SER A 59 -7.65 -6.43 21.74
C SER A 59 -6.68 -7.58 22.05
N ILE A 60 -6.83 -8.19 23.23
CA ILE A 60 -5.91 -9.17 23.86
C ILE A 60 -6.03 -10.58 23.21
N SER A 61 -6.44 -10.70 21.95
CA SER A 61 -6.99 -11.98 21.47
C SER A 61 -6.58 -12.40 20.07
N GLN A 62 -5.27 -12.45 19.76
CA GLN A 62 -4.78 -13.33 18.67
C GLN A 62 -3.46 -14.07 19.00
N HIS A 63 -3.27 -14.50 20.25
CA HIS A 63 -2.22 -15.46 20.63
C HIS A 63 -2.40 -16.88 20.03
N ALA A 64 -3.37 -17.10 19.14
CA ALA A 64 -3.74 -18.45 18.68
C ALA A 64 -2.71 -19.12 17.75
N PHE A 65 -1.67 -18.42 17.27
CA PHE A 65 -0.70 -19.01 16.32
C PHE A 65 0.78 -18.60 16.56
N GLY A 66 1.14 -18.18 17.78
CA GLY A 66 2.55 -18.05 18.18
C GLY A 66 3.37 -16.94 17.48
N GLN A 67 2.72 -15.98 16.84
CA GLN A 67 3.36 -14.83 16.18
C GLN A 67 2.97 -13.54 16.90
N SER A 68 3.94 -12.62 17.06
CA SER A 68 3.70 -11.29 17.61
C SER A 68 2.78 -10.48 16.67
N GLU A 69 1.80 -9.77 17.24
CA GLU A 69 0.85 -8.90 16.52
C GLU A 69 1.53 -7.85 15.62
N ARG A 70 2.82 -7.58 15.84
CA ARG A 70 3.61 -6.56 15.14
C ARG A 70 4.49 -7.08 14.02
N THR A 71 4.64 -8.39 13.86
CA THR A 71 5.54 -8.92 12.82
C THR A 71 4.82 -8.88 11.47
N PRO A 72 5.25 -8.02 10.52
CA PRO A 72 4.63 -7.99 9.20
C PRO A 72 4.83 -9.34 8.52
N ARG A 73 3.75 -9.87 7.93
CA ARG A 73 3.83 -11.08 7.12
C ARG A 73 4.37 -10.73 5.75
N ILE A 74 5.52 -11.30 5.43
CA ILE A 74 6.21 -11.09 4.14
C ILE A 74 5.94 -12.28 3.21
N ALA A 75 5.59 -12.00 1.97
CA ALA A 75 5.33 -13.02 0.94
C ALA A 75 6.55 -13.26 0.01
N ASP A 76 7.74 -13.41 0.59
CA ASP A 76 9.01 -13.64 -0.12
C ASP A 76 8.99 -14.93 -0.96
N PHE A 77 8.28 -15.95 -0.52
CA PHE A 77 8.05 -17.20 -1.27
C PHE A 77 7.32 -16.99 -2.61
N VAL A 78 6.62 -15.87 -2.78
CA VAL A 78 5.95 -15.49 -4.05
C VAL A 78 6.79 -14.50 -4.84
N HIS A 79 7.37 -13.50 -4.17
CA HIS A 79 7.97 -12.34 -4.83
C HIS A 79 9.50 -12.37 -4.91
N GLY A 80 10.13 -13.40 -4.36
CA GLY A 80 11.57 -13.49 -4.16
C GLY A 80 12.02 -12.72 -2.91
N SER A 81 13.23 -12.99 -2.44
CA SER A 81 13.78 -12.37 -1.23
C SER A 81 13.94 -10.86 -1.35
N ASN A 82 14.05 -10.35 -2.57
CA ASN A 82 14.17 -8.91 -2.85
C ASN A 82 12.87 -8.26 -3.34
N GLY A 83 11.77 -9.02 -3.50
CA GLY A 83 10.48 -8.52 -3.99
C GLY A 83 10.39 -8.26 -5.49
N LEU A 84 11.46 -8.50 -6.24
CA LEU A 84 11.58 -8.29 -7.69
C LEU A 84 12.00 -9.59 -8.41
N GLY A 85 11.59 -10.74 -7.89
CA GLY A 85 11.85 -12.05 -8.51
C GLY A 85 13.33 -12.46 -8.46
N ASN A 86 14.08 -11.98 -7.47
CA ASN A 86 15.53 -12.24 -7.28
C ASN A 86 16.42 -11.70 -8.42
N ILE A 87 15.91 -10.76 -9.22
CA ILE A 87 16.74 -10.04 -10.19
C ILE A 87 17.75 -9.17 -9.44
N VAL A 88 19.03 -9.26 -9.81
CA VAL A 88 20.09 -8.43 -9.23
C VAL A 88 20.10 -7.08 -9.95
N LEU A 89 19.81 -6.02 -9.22
CA LEU A 89 19.83 -4.64 -9.69
C LEU A 89 20.82 -3.82 -8.84
N PRO A 90 21.44 -2.77 -9.39
CA PRO A 90 22.23 -1.84 -8.59
C PRO A 90 21.36 -1.19 -7.49
N PRO A 91 21.96 -0.69 -6.39
CA PRO A 91 21.23 0.13 -5.43
C PRO A 91 20.77 1.45 -6.07
N PRO A 92 19.64 2.04 -5.63
CA PRO A 92 19.19 3.32 -6.14
C PRO A 92 20.16 4.44 -5.73
N GLU A 93 20.32 5.44 -6.61
CA GLU A 93 21.05 6.67 -6.33
C GLU A 93 20.14 7.72 -5.64
N SER A 94 18.85 7.72 -5.98
CA SER A 94 17.83 8.57 -5.38
C SER A 94 17.58 8.22 -3.92
N LYS A 95 17.14 9.23 -3.16
CA LYS A 95 16.81 9.09 -1.74
C LYS A 95 15.31 9.20 -1.52
N LYS A 96 14.81 8.46 -0.52
CA LYS A 96 13.44 8.62 -0.03
C LYS A 96 13.24 10.01 0.57
N SER A 97 11.98 10.45 0.62
CA SER A 97 11.56 11.66 1.32
C SER A 97 11.85 11.54 2.83
N GLU A 98 12.15 12.67 3.46
CA GLU A 98 12.23 12.79 4.93
C GLU A 98 10.86 12.67 5.61
N LYS A 99 9.77 12.85 4.85
CA LYS A 99 8.41 12.69 5.37
C LYS A 99 8.02 11.22 5.40
N SER A 100 7.29 10.81 6.44
CA SER A 100 6.62 9.50 6.42
C SER A 100 5.54 9.47 5.34
N ALA A 101 5.18 8.29 4.83
CA ALA A 101 4.10 8.12 3.87
C ALA A 101 2.78 8.77 4.33
N SER A 102 2.44 8.63 5.62
CA SER A 102 1.22 9.23 6.17
C SER A 102 1.23 10.75 6.18
N GLU A 103 2.39 11.38 6.42
CA GLU A 103 2.55 12.84 6.33
C GLU A 103 2.51 13.30 4.87
N PHE A 104 3.24 12.60 4.00
CA PHE A 104 3.24 12.87 2.57
C PHE A 104 1.83 12.83 1.98
N LEU A 105 1.03 11.82 2.35
CA LEU A 105 -0.37 11.71 1.93
C LEU A 105 -1.20 12.91 2.41
N VAL A 106 -1.15 13.23 3.71
CA VAL A 106 -1.91 14.36 4.28
C VAL A 106 -1.53 15.66 3.60
N ASP A 107 -0.24 15.90 3.38
CA ASP A 107 0.26 17.11 2.73
C ASP A 107 -0.24 17.22 1.29
N LYS A 108 -0.06 16.17 0.48
CA LYS A 108 -0.46 16.21 -0.93
C LYS A 108 -1.97 16.32 -1.12
N VAL A 109 -2.75 15.61 -0.31
CA VAL A 109 -4.22 15.70 -0.34
C VAL A 109 -4.71 17.08 0.13
N SER A 110 -4.01 17.71 1.08
CA SER A 110 -4.34 19.06 1.54
C SER A 110 -3.91 20.14 0.55
N GLU A 111 -2.84 19.91 -0.20
CA GLU A 111 -2.37 20.79 -1.28
C GLU A 111 -3.37 20.81 -2.45
N TYR A 112 -3.99 19.67 -2.78
CA TYR A 112 -4.95 19.55 -3.89
C TYR A 112 -6.26 18.86 -3.44
N PRO A 113 -7.08 19.52 -2.60
CA PRO A 113 -8.30 18.93 -2.05
C PRO A 113 -9.32 18.64 -3.16
N GLY A 114 -9.81 17.41 -3.22
CA GLY A 114 -10.76 16.93 -4.22
C GLY A 114 -10.11 16.49 -5.55
N GLU A 115 -8.78 16.57 -5.67
CA GLU A 115 -8.06 16.28 -6.92
C GLU A 115 -7.22 15.01 -6.83
N VAL A 116 -6.61 14.75 -5.67
CA VAL A 116 -5.72 13.58 -5.48
C VAL A 116 -6.51 12.28 -5.41
N SER A 117 -6.21 11.35 -6.31
CA SER A 117 -6.66 9.96 -6.23
C SER A 117 -5.55 9.06 -5.70
N ILE A 118 -5.89 8.16 -4.78
CA ILE A 118 -4.94 7.25 -4.14
C ILE A 118 -5.16 5.83 -4.66
N LEU A 119 -4.12 5.22 -5.21
CA LEU A 119 -4.12 3.81 -5.61
C LEU A 119 -3.38 2.98 -4.55
N ALA A 120 -4.14 2.29 -3.70
CA ALA A 120 -3.60 1.44 -2.64
C ALA A 120 -3.36 0.01 -3.15
N LEU A 121 -2.09 -0.38 -3.26
CA LEU A 121 -1.65 -1.67 -3.81
C LEU A 121 -1.09 -2.65 -2.76
N GLY A 122 -1.13 -2.26 -1.49
CA GLY A 122 -0.66 -3.05 -0.35
C GLY A 122 -1.57 -2.86 0.88
N PRO A 123 -1.15 -3.32 2.07
CA PRO A 123 -1.84 -3.06 3.34
C PRO A 123 -2.18 -1.59 3.55
N LEU A 124 -3.34 -1.34 4.16
CA LEU A 124 -3.95 -0.02 4.24
C LEU A 124 -3.42 0.85 5.40
N THR A 125 -2.36 0.41 6.08
CA THR A 125 -1.78 1.05 7.27
C THR A 125 -1.45 2.52 7.05
N ASN A 126 -0.78 2.88 5.95
CA ASN A 126 -0.43 4.28 5.66
C ASN A 126 -1.67 5.17 5.51
N LEU A 127 -2.73 4.68 4.84
CA LEU A 127 -3.97 5.43 4.65
C LEU A 127 -4.73 5.58 5.98
N ALA A 128 -4.81 4.52 6.77
CA ALA A 128 -5.42 4.58 8.10
C ALA A 128 -4.68 5.55 9.03
N LEU A 129 -3.35 5.60 8.96
CA LEU A 129 -2.54 6.59 9.70
C LEU A 129 -2.77 8.01 9.19
N ALA A 130 -2.94 8.22 7.89
CA ALA A 130 -3.27 9.53 7.33
C ALA A 130 -4.65 10.02 7.81
N ILE A 131 -5.66 9.15 7.78
CA ILE A 131 -7.01 9.43 8.30
C ILE A 131 -6.98 9.75 9.80
N LYS A 132 -6.18 9.02 10.59
CA LYS A 132 -6.01 9.29 12.03
C LYS A 132 -5.27 10.61 12.30
N ARG A 133 -4.33 11.00 11.43
CA ARG A 133 -3.56 12.24 11.56
C ARG A 133 -4.40 13.47 11.23
N ASP A 134 -5.29 13.36 10.24
CA ASP A 134 -6.17 14.45 9.80
C ASP A 134 -7.59 13.93 9.56
N SER A 135 -8.52 14.31 10.44
CA SER A 135 -9.93 13.89 10.38
C SER A 135 -10.66 14.39 9.13
N SER A 136 -10.15 15.42 8.45
CA SER A 136 -10.70 15.91 7.18
C SER A 136 -10.12 15.19 5.96
N PHE A 137 -9.07 14.38 6.13
CA PHE A 137 -8.36 13.70 5.04
C PHE A 137 -9.31 12.94 4.11
N ALA A 138 -10.19 12.10 4.69
CA ALA A 138 -11.13 11.28 3.93
C ALA A 138 -12.03 12.10 2.99
N SER A 139 -12.49 13.28 3.45
CA SER A 139 -13.32 14.19 2.64
C SER A 139 -12.54 14.97 1.57
N LYS A 140 -11.22 15.12 1.74
CA LYS A 140 -10.35 15.82 0.79
C LYS A 140 -9.80 14.92 -0.31
N VAL A 141 -9.77 13.61 -0.12
CA VAL A 141 -9.34 12.67 -1.16
C VAL A 141 -10.42 12.61 -2.25
N LYS A 142 -10.02 12.73 -3.53
CA LYS A 142 -10.94 12.59 -4.67
C LYS A 142 -11.56 11.19 -4.72
N ARG A 143 -10.69 10.18 -4.63
CA ARG A 143 -11.02 8.76 -4.75
C ARG A 143 -9.90 7.90 -4.18
N VAL A 144 -10.24 6.82 -3.49
CA VAL A 144 -9.31 5.77 -3.08
C VAL A 144 -9.66 4.49 -3.84
N VAL A 145 -8.73 3.98 -4.63
CA VAL A 145 -8.86 2.69 -5.33
C VAL A 145 -8.00 1.67 -4.61
N ILE A 146 -8.61 0.61 -4.12
CA ILE A 146 -7.96 -0.40 -3.26
C ILE A 146 -7.87 -1.72 -4.01
N LEU A 147 -6.64 -2.24 -4.20
CA LEU A 147 -6.44 -3.64 -4.55
C LEU A 147 -6.46 -4.46 -3.26
N GLY A 148 -7.57 -5.16 -3.01
CA GLY A 148 -7.68 -5.98 -1.81
C GLY A 148 -9.06 -6.57 -1.59
N GLY A 149 -9.12 -7.56 -0.72
CA GLY A 149 -10.36 -8.23 -0.32
C GLY A 149 -10.79 -9.36 -1.25
N SER A 150 -11.69 -10.19 -0.74
CA SER A 150 -12.28 -11.31 -1.44
C SER A 150 -13.78 -11.29 -1.27
N PHE A 151 -14.51 -10.98 -2.33
CA PHE A 151 -15.95 -10.76 -2.31
C PHE A 151 -16.66 -11.95 -2.97
N PHE A 152 -17.39 -12.71 -2.15
CA PHE A 152 -18.04 -13.96 -2.56
C PHE A 152 -17.06 -14.94 -3.22
N ALA A 153 -15.81 -15.00 -2.75
CA ALA A 153 -14.73 -15.83 -3.28
C ALA A 153 -13.75 -16.25 -2.18
N LEU A 154 -12.89 -17.23 -2.48
CA LEU A 154 -11.82 -17.64 -1.56
C LEU A 154 -10.67 -16.63 -1.53
N GLY A 155 -10.14 -16.41 -0.32
CA GLY A 155 -8.92 -15.65 -0.08
C GLY A 155 -7.66 -16.26 -0.75
N ASN A 156 -6.53 -15.58 -0.64
CA ASN A 156 -5.22 -16.05 -1.14
C ASN A 156 -4.19 -16.29 -0.02
N VAL A 157 -4.44 -15.82 1.21
CA VAL A 157 -3.62 -16.17 2.39
C VAL A 157 -4.21 -17.37 3.11
N ASN A 158 -5.51 -17.35 3.34
CA ASN A 158 -6.29 -18.46 3.85
C ASN A 158 -7.66 -18.46 3.13
N PRO A 159 -8.54 -19.47 3.34
CA PRO A 159 -9.81 -19.52 2.62
C PRO A 159 -10.69 -18.27 2.77
N ALA A 160 -10.55 -17.51 3.86
CA ALA A 160 -11.36 -16.34 4.16
C ALA A 160 -10.72 -14.99 3.76
N ALA A 161 -9.39 -14.89 3.73
CA ALA A 161 -8.71 -13.60 3.71
C ALA A 161 -7.78 -13.39 2.51
N GLU A 162 -7.82 -12.17 1.98
CA GLU A 162 -6.90 -11.67 0.96
C GLU A 162 -5.69 -10.98 1.61
N ALA A 163 -4.52 -11.09 1.00
CA ALA A 163 -3.22 -10.68 1.53
C ALA A 163 -3.14 -9.24 2.03
N ASN A 164 -3.58 -8.27 1.25
CA ASN A 164 -3.48 -6.86 1.65
C ASN A 164 -4.39 -6.55 2.85
N ILE A 165 -5.62 -7.08 2.85
CA ILE A 165 -6.55 -6.90 3.97
C ILE A 165 -6.10 -7.70 5.20
N TYR A 166 -5.56 -8.90 5.02
CA TYR A 166 -5.01 -9.71 6.09
C TYR A 166 -3.71 -9.14 6.69
N GLY A 167 -2.99 -8.32 5.91
CA GLY A 167 -1.78 -7.65 6.34
C GLY A 167 -2.02 -6.62 7.45
N ASP A 168 -3.16 -5.94 7.43
CA ASP A 168 -3.59 -5.01 8.49
C ASP A 168 -5.13 -4.84 8.47
N PRO A 169 -5.88 -5.78 9.07
CA PRO A 169 -7.33 -5.76 9.02
C PRO A 169 -7.92 -4.58 9.80
N GLU A 170 -7.28 -4.12 10.87
CA GLU A 170 -7.67 -2.92 11.61
C GLU A 170 -7.55 -1.66 10.75
N ALA A 171 -6.45 -1.50 10.01
CA ALA A 171 -6.32 -0.39 9.06
C ALA A 171 -7.37 -0.47 7.95
N ALA A 172 -7.66 -1.67 7.46
CA ALA A 172 -8.69 -1.86 6.45
C ALA A 172 -10.07 -1.44 6.96
N ASP A 173 -10.45 -1.83 8.19
CA ASP A 173 -11.71 -1.41 8.81
C ASP A 173 -11.81 0.11 8.96
N ILE A 174 -10.74 0.77 9.43
CA ILE A 174 -10.67 2.24 9.52
C ILE A 174 -10.87 2.88 8.14
N VAL A 175 -10.21 2.38 7.09
CA VAL A 175 -10.32 2.94 5.74
C VAL A 175 -11.73 2.73 5.19
N PHE A 176 -12.28 1.50 5.26
CA PHE A 176 -13.62 1.21 4.74
C PHE A 176 -14.74 1.97 5.45
N THR A 177 -14.55 2.30 6.73
CA THR A 177 -15.53 3.06 7.53
C THR A 177 -15.25 4.58 7.58
N SER A 178 -14.22 5.06 6.88
CA SER A 178 -13.77 6.46 6.94
C SER A 178 -14.71 7.49 6.30
N GLY A 179 -15.63 7.03 5.44
CA GLY A 179 -16.48 7.90 4.62
C GLY A 179 -15.80 8.48 3.38
N ALA A 180 -14.56 8.06 3.06
CA ALA A 180 -13.92 8.41 1.79
C ALA A 180 -14.65 7.77 0.58
N ASN A 181 -14.51 8.38 -0.60
CA ASN A 181 -14.99 7.79 -1.85
C ASN A 181 -14.08 6.62 -2.27
N ILE A 182 -14.52 5.39 -2.02
CA ILE A 182 -13.70 4.17 -2.13
C ILE A 182 -14.24 3.24 -3.22
N ASP A 183 -13.33 2.76 -4.07
CA ASP A 183 -13.55 1.61 -4.94
C ASP A 183 -12.63 0.47 -4.53
N VAL A 184 -13.18 -0.74 -4.53
CA VAL A 184 -12.42 -1.94 -4.15
C VAL A 184 -12.34 -2.89 -5.34
N VAL A 185 -11.11 -3.19 -5.75
CA VAL A 185 -10.78 -4.20 -6.74
C VAL A 185 -10.31 -5.44 -5.97
N GLY A 186 -11.27 -6.29 -5.62
CA GLY A 186 -11.01 -7.53 -4.89
C GLY A 186 -11.12 -8.78 -5.78
N LYS A 187 -10.73 -9.92 -5.22
CA LYS A 187 -11.03 -11.22 -5.83
C LYS A 187 -12.54 -11.44 -5.84
N THR A 188 -13.08 -11.92 -6.95
CA THR A 188 -14.49 -12.28 -7.10
C THR A 188 -14.63 -13.68 -7.68
N SER A 189 -15.74 -14.38 -7.42
CA SER A 189 -15.97 -15.72 -8.01
C SER A 189 -16.05 -15.71 -9.54
N GLN A 190 -16.17 -14.52 -10.15
CA GLN A 190 -16.13 -14.33 -11.59
C GLN A 190 -14.71 -14.17 -12.16
N HIS A 191 -13.66 -14.12 -11.33
CA HIS A 191 -12.26 -14.26 -11.77
C HIS A 191 -11.96 -15.71 -12.18
N LYS A 192 -12.66 -16.21 -13.21
CA LYS A 192 -12.03 -17.10 -14.16
C LYS A 192 -11.49 -16.20 -15.25
N SER A 193 -10.18 -15.96 -15.24
CA SER A 193 -9.48 -15.46 -16.42
C SER A 193 -9.89 -16.34 -17.62
N LYS A 194 -10.63 -15.76 -18.56
CA LYS A 194 -10.75 -16.31 -19.91
C LYS A 194 -9.43 -16.10 -20.64
#